data_AF-A0A5C8K221-F1
#
_entry.id   AF-A0A5C8K221-F1
#
_cell.length_a   1.000
_cell.length_b   1.000
_cell.length_c   1.000
_cell.angle_alpha   90.00
_cell.angle_beta   90.00
_cell.angle_gamma   90.00
#
_symmetry.space_group_name_H-M   'P 1'
#
loop_
_entity.id
_entity.type
_entity.pdbx_description
1 polymer ?
#
loop_
_entity_poly.entity_id
_entity_poly.type
_entity_poly.pdbx_seq_one_letter_code
_entity_poly.pdbx_strand_id
1 'polypeptide(L)'
;MADHKVTVLDLLRSPALQLRLLAGEAGLGRSVSWAHVSELADPTPWLLGAEVIMTTGIGVPRSAADQRAYLERLDDAGVSALALSAQLHVPPLHRAFFEAAERRGMPVLEVPLAVPFIAVAQEVAAAVQEDARHRLGAQLQVFGALRWLASEDLDTATLFKRLERLSGYQVFLCTPQGRPLLPGVPVPPSLDVLPSEPEAPPTVPGGFVLPVPAPGGPAGFLVAFEREGARPAGLAVVQHIATVAALQVAMARHERETLRREGAETLSELLQDLLDPATARRRLARLGLPTDTDAVLVVVRGADDVGLRRALADHPHLMLRRGDDLYVLGPPALAGPVTGLPAVRAGMSRPFPPGASTRVARREAEWAATRAAESGQPLVVYGRDPTGRWLPDDAATLAALVDHVLGEVIAYDAAHGSQLLATVRTWMEHDRRAEDTAALLHIHPNTLAYRLRRFASLTGRDLTSTTAFTEVWLALQAAGQLGLTDRDDRS
;
A
#
# COMPACT_ATOMS: atom_id res chain seq x y z
N MET A 1 28.25 3.67 -13.12
CA MET A 1 28.51 4.96 -12.46
C MET A 1 29.92 4.91 -11.92
N ALA A 2 30.74 5.91 -12.26
CA ALA A 2 32.16 5.91 -12.00
C ALA A 2 32.44 5.81 -10.50
N ASP A 3 33.12 4.74 -10.12
CA ASP A 3 33.85 4.61 -8.86
C ASP A 3 34.60 5.95 -8.65
N HIS A 4 34.30 6.69 -7.57
CA HIS A 4 34.99 7.96 -7.29
C HIS A 4 36.43 7.63 -6.91
N LYS A 5 37.25 7.35 -7.91
CA LYS A 5 38.67 7.10 -7.74
C LYS A 5 39.33 8.45 -7.51
N VAL A 6 40.14 8.53 -6.45
CA VAL A 6 41.04 9.67 -6.20
C VAL A 6 41.71 10.05 -7.50
N THR A 7 41.73 11.33 -7.87
CA THR A 7 42.34 11.80 -9.13
C THR A 7 43.61 12.59 -8.87
N VAL A 8 44.40 12.82 -9.92
CA VAL A 8 45.57 13.71 -9.85
C VAL A 8 45.15 15.13 -9.45
N LEU A 9 43.97 15.59 -9.89
CA LEU A 9 43.40 16.88 -9.50
C LEU A 9 43.16 16.97 -7.98
N ASP A 10 42.72 15.88 -7.35
CA ASP A 10 42.46 15.85 -5.91
C ASP A 10 43.75 16.03 -5.11
N LEU A 11 44.87 15.44 -5.58
CA LEU A 11 46.19 15.62 -4.96
C LEU A 11 46.72 17.05 -5.11
N LEU A 12 46.55 17.66 -6.29
CA LEU A 12 46.91 19.07 -6.52
C LEU A 12 46.10 20.03 -5.65
N ARG A 13 44.84 19.68 -5.35
CA ARG A 13 43.97 20.49 -4.49
C ARG A 13 44.26 20.32 -3.01
N SER A 14 45.02 19.31 -2.59
CA SER A 14 45.36 19.09 -1.18
C SER A 14 46.32 20.20 -0.70
N PRO A 15 45.87 21.11 0.21
CA PRO A 15 46.72 22.19 0.68
C PRO A 15 47.95 21.69 1.46
N ALA A 16 47.87 20.48 2.01
CA ALA A 16 48.94 19.86 2.78
C ALA A 16 50.13 19.45 1.91
N LEU A 17 49.88 19.07 0.64
CA LEU A 17 50.92 18.59 -0.27
C LEU A 17 51.58 19.71 -1.08
N GLN A 18 50.92 20.88 -1.21
CA GLN A 18 51.43 22.06 -1.92
C GLN A 18 52.03 21.74 -3.30
N LEU A 19 51.45 20.75 -3.99
CA LEU A 19 51.95 20.28 -5.27
C LEU A 19 51.73 21.35 -6.33
N ARG A 20 52.68 21.47 -7.25
CA ARG A 20 52.60 22.40 -8.38
C ARG A 20 52.60 21.63 -9.69
N LEU A 21 51.64 21.91 -10.57
CA LEU A 21 51.65 21.36 -11.92
C LEU A 21 52.75 22.03 -12.76
N LEU A 22 53.56 21.23 -13.44
CA LEU A 22 54.59 21.69 -14.39
C LEU A 22 54.16 21.53 -15.85
N ALA A 23 53.44 20.45 -16.18
CA ALA A 23 52.87 20.18 -17.51
C ALA A 23 51.81 19.07 -17.46
N GLY A 24 51.06 18.89 -18.55
CA GLY A 24 50.15 17.76 -18.77
C GLY A 24 48.77 17.96 -18.17
N GLU A 25 48.23 19.19 -18.21
CA GLU A 25 46.96 19.57 -17.58
C GLU A 25 45.76 18.73 -18.05
N ALA A 26 45.76 18.28 -19.31
CA ALA A 26 44.71 17.42 -19.86
C ALA A 26 44.55 16.10 -19.09
N GLY A 27 45.57 15.66 -18.35
CA GLY A 27 45.58 14.42 -17.58
C GLY A 27 45.11 14.51 -16.13
N LEU A 28 44.67 15.68 -15.64
CA LEU A 28 44.35 15.84 -14.21
C LEU A 28 43.20 14.94 -13.71
N GLY A 29 42.32 14.49 -14.61
CA GLY A 29 41.26 13.54 -14.28
C GLY A 29 41.69 12.07 -14.19
N ARG A 30 42.98 11.74 -14.39
CA ARG A 30 43.49 10.37 -14.27
C ARG A 30 43.32 9.87 -12.83
N SER A 31 42.85 8.62 -12.68
CA SER A 31 42.65 7.99 -11.37
C SER A 31 43.98 7.57 -10.75
N VAL A 32 44.15 7.78 -9.45
CA VAL A 32 45.31 7.41 -8.66
C VAL A 32 44.95 6.27 -7.70
N SER A 33 45.70 5.19 -7.76
CA SER A 33 45.54 4.02 -6.88
C SER A 33 46.62 3.95 -5.79
N TRP A 34 47.81 4.48 -6.07
CA TRP A 34 48.98 4.39 -5.20
C TRP A 34 50.00 5.49 -5.52
N ALA A 35 50.93 5.77 -4.61
CA ALA A 35 52.09 6.61 -4.90
C ALA A 35 53.36 5.94 -4.40
N HIS A 36 54.40 5.94 -5.23
CA HIS A 36 55.62 5.18 -4.99
C HIS A 36 56.85 6.00 -5.35
N VAL A 37 57.93 5.85 -4.58
CA VAL A 37 59.21 6.50 -4.86
C VAL A 37 60.08 5.57 -5.69
N SER A 38 60.62 6.05 -6.81
CA SER A 38 61.58 5.29 -7.61
C SER A 38 62.71 6.17 -8.14
N GLU A 39 63.91 5.60 -8.16
CA GLU A 39 65.12 6.23 -8.71
C GLU A 39 65.71 5.43 -9.87
N LEU A 40 64.96 4.46 -10.39
CA LEU A 40 65.39 3.66 -11.54
C LEU A 40 65.27 4.46 -12.83
N ALA A 41 66.23 4.29 -13.73
CA ALA A 41 66.17 4.84 -15.08
C ALA A 41 65.02 4.25 -15.92
N ASP A 42 64.54 3.07 -15.53
CA ASP A 42 63.30 2.48 -16.03
C ASP A 42 62.59 1.74 -14.88
N PRO A 43 61.56 2.33 -14.27
CA PRO A 43 60.79 1.70 -13.21
C PRO A 43 59.62 0.86 -13.73
N THR A 44 59.31 0.91 -15.03
CA THR A 44 58.08 0.34 -15.60
C THR A 44 57.88 -1.17 -15.40
N PRO A 45 58.92 -2.03 -15.32
CA PRO A 45 58.71 -3.47 -15.08
C PRO A 45 58.05 -3.83 -13.74
N TRP A 46 57.99 -2.89 -12.79
CA TRP A 46 57.44 -3.10 -11.44
C TRP A 46 56.15 -2.33 -11.17
N LEU A 47 55.54 -1.72 -12.20
CA LEU A 47 54.33 -0.92 -12.08
C LEU A 47 53.10 -1.70 -12.56
N LEU A 48 51.95 -1.41 -11.98
CA LEU A 48 50.64 -2.01 -12.27
C LEU A 48 49.69 -1.01 -12.97
N GLY A 49 50.06 0.27 -13.01
CA GLY A 49 49.26 1.35 -13.56
C GLY A 49 48.44 2.09 -12.50
N ALA A 50 48.03 3.30 -12.84
CA ALA A 50 47.35 4.26 -11.98
C ALA A 50 48.17 4.79 -10.79
N GLU A 51 49.50 4.61 -10.76
CA GLU A 51 50.35 5.13 -9.69
C GLU A 51 50.81 6.58 -9.96
N VAL A 52 51.17 7.29 -8.89
CA VAL A 52 52.01 8.49 -8.95
C VAL A 52 53.45 8.09 -8.65
N ILE A 53 54.35 8.25 -9.62
CA ILE A 53 55.77 7.98 -9.43
C ILE A 53 56.47 9.23 -8.92
N MET A 54 57.09 9.14 -7.75
CA MET A 54 57.86 10.21 -7.13
C MET A 54 59.36 9.93 -7.28
N THR A 55 60.15 10.96 -7.61
CA THR A 55 61.61 10.82 -7.73
C THR A 55 62.33 12.08 -7.25
N THR A 56 63.46 11.88 -6.57
CA THR A 56 64.40 12.96 -6.23
C THR A 56 65.24 13.42 -7.42
N GLY A 57 65.11 12.74 -8.57
CA GLY A 57 65.72 13.10 -9.84
C GLY A 57 66.95 12.27 -10.23
N ILE A 58 67.40 11.34 -9.39
CA ILE A 58 68.62 10.54 -9.65
C ILE A 58 68.41 9.65 -10.88
N GLY A 59 67.23 9.05 -11.00
CA GLY A 59 66.86 8.21 -12.14
C GLY A 59 66.48 8.97 -13.41
N VAL A 60 66.35 10.31 -13.35
CA VAL A 60 65.88 11.12 -14.48
C VAL A 60 67.04 11.35 -15.46
N PRO A 61 66.90 10.98 -16.75
CA PRO A 61 67.97 11.17 -17.73
C PRO A 61 68.32 12.65 -17.97
N ARG A 62 69.53 12.90 -18.48
CA ARG A 62 70.03 14.27 -18.74
C ARG A 62 69.82 14.76 -20.16
N SER A 63 69.78 13.85 -21.14
CA SER A 63 69.62 14.22 -22.56
C SER A 63 68.15 14.48 -22.87
N ALA A 64 67.88 15.39 -23.82
CA ALA A 64 66.51 15.71 -24.23
C ALA A 64 65.76 14.51 -24.82
N ALA A 65 66.46 13.63 -25.55
CA ALA A 65 65.87 12.43 -26.14
C ALA A 65 65.50 11.40 -25.07
N ASP A 66 66.39 11.17 -24.10
CA ASP A 66 66.16 10.17 -23.05
C ASP A 66 65.10 10.63 -22.04
N GLN A 67 65.02 11.93 -21.73
CA GLN A 67 63.95 12.48 -20.89
C GLN A 67 62.57 12.28 -21.52
N ARG A 68 62.45 12.55 -22.83
CA ARG A 68 61.22 12.29 -23.59
C ARG A 68 60.86 10.80 -23.52
N ALA A 69 61.82 9.93 -23.84
CA ALA A 69 61.60 8.49 -23.82
C ALA A 69 61.22 7.98 -22.42
N TYR A 70 61.79 8.56 -21.36
CA TYR A 70 61.44 8.23 -19.97
C TYR A 70 59.98 8.55 -19.65
N LEU A 71 59.53 9.76 -19.98
CA LEU A 71 58.14 10.17 -19.77
C LEU A 71 57.17 9.32 -20.60
N GLU A 72 57.51 9.08 -21.87
CA GLU A 72 56.70 8.25 -22.77
C GLU A 72 56.55 6.82 -22.21
N ARG A 73 57.64 6.20 -21.76
CA ARG A 73 57.59 4.87 -21.12
C ARG A 73 56.68 4.83 -19.89
N LEU A 74 56.75 5.83 -19.01
CA LEU A 74 55.87 5.89 -17.83
C LEU A 74 54.39 5.99 -18.24
N ASP A 75 54.08 6.81 -19.23
CA ASP A 75 52.73 6.96 -19.74
C ASP A 75 52.21 5.68 -20.41
N ASP A 76 53.06 5.00 -21.19
CA ASP A 76 52.73 3.71 -21.81
C ASP A 76 52.47 2.61 -20.76
N ALA A 77 53.14 2.68 -19.59
CA ALA A 77 52.91 1.80 -18.45
C ALA A 77 51.65 2.15 -17.63
N GLY A 78 50.90 3.19 -18.02
CA GLY A 78 49.65 3.58 -17.37
C GLY A 78 49.84 4.38 -16.08
N VAL A 79 51.01 4.99 -15.87
CA VAL A 79 51.27 5.88 -14.73
C VAL A 79 50.34 7.10 -14.77
N SER A 80 49.79 7.49 -13.62
CA SER A 80 48.84 8.58 -13.52
C SER A 80 49.50 9.96 -13.45
N ALA A 81 50.67 10.05 -12.80
CA ALA A 81 51.48 11.27 -12.79
C ALA A 81 52.95 10.97 -12.43
N LEU A 82 53.85 11.85 -12.88
CA LEU A 82 55.25 11.89 -12.44
C LEU A 82 55.46 13.09 -11.52
N ALA A 83 55.92 12.86 -10.29
CA ALA A 83 56.15 13.86 -9.28
C ALA A 83 57.66 14.02 -9.00
N LEU A 84 58.20 15.19 -9.29
CA LEU A 84 59.61 15.52 -9.19
C LEU A 84 59.87 16.32 -7.92
N SER A 85 60.90 15.98 -7.15
CA SER A 85 61.31 16.81 -6.01
C SER A 85 61.87 18.15 -6.48
N ALA A 86 61.42 19.23 -5.86
CA ALA A 86 62.01 20.55 -6.04
C ALA A 86 63.46 20.56 -5.51
N GLN A 87 64.40 21.01 -6.35
CA GLN A 87 65.76 21.39 -5.94
C GLN A 87 66.67 20.26 -5.39
N LEU A 88 66.40 18.99 -5.72
CA LEU A 88 67.31 17.88 -5.44
C LEU A 88 68.16 17.53 -6.68
N HIS A 89 68.18 16.27 -7.11
CA HIS A 89 69.04 15.76 -8.18
C HIS A 89 68.38 15.82 -9.56
N VAL A 90 67.22 16.49 -9.68
CA VAL A 90 66.50 16.63 -10.94
C VAL A 90 67.38 17.42 -11.92
N PRO A 91 67.82 16.81 -13.05
CA PRO A 91 68.61 17.53 -14.05
C PRO A 91 67.76 18.61 -14.73
N PRO A 92 68.39 19.61 -15.40
CA PRO A 92 67.65 20.56 -16.21
C PRO A 92 66.72 19.84 -17.20
N LEU A 93 65.42 20.13 -17.10
CA LEU A 93 64.42 19.54 -17.97
C LEU A 93 64.36 20.29 -19.29
N HIS A 94 64.47 19.56 -20.40
CA HIS A 94 64.47 20.14 -21.74
C HIS A 94 63.05 20.43 -22.21
N ARG A 95 62.89 21.39 -23.12
CA ARG A 95 61.60 21.70 -23.77
C ARG A 95 60.90 20.46 -24.34
N ALA A 96 61.69 19.53 -24.89
CA ALA A 96 61.24 18.25 -25.41
C ALA A 96 60.47 17.37 -24.41
N PHE A 97 60.76 17.49 -23.12
CA PHE A 97 60.11 16.77 -22.03
C PHE A 97 58.72 17.34 -21.75
N PHE A 98 58.60 18.66 -21.58
CA PHE A 98 57.32 19.33 -21.37
C PHE A 98 56.37 19.17 -22.56
N GLU A 99 56.88 19.30 -23.79
CA GLU A 99 56.06 19.06 -24.98
C GLU A 99 55.55 17.63 -25.08
N ALA A 100 56.31 16.64 -24.59
CA ALA A 100 55.85 15.25 -24.54
C ALA A 100 54.78 15.05 -23.47
N ALA A 101 54.96 15.65 -22.28
CA ALA A 101 53.97 15.66 -21.21
C ALA A 101 52.62 16.23 -21.68
N GLU A 102 52.65 17.39 -22.35
CA GLU A 102 51.44 18.03 -22.88
C GLU A 102 50.78 17.19 -23.98
N ARG A 103 51.55 16.70 -24.96
CA ARG A 103 51.00 15.88 -26.06
C ARG A 103 50.32 14.61 -25.56
N ARG A 104 50.84 13.99 -24.51
CA ARG A 104 50.28 12.77 -23.91
C ARG A 104 49.28 13.04 -22.80
N GLY A 105 49.13 14.29 -22.38
CA GLY A 105 48.38 14.65 -21.19
C GLY A 105 48.87 13.87 -19.96
N MET A 106 50.18 13.68 -19.82
CA MET A 106 50.79 13.04 -18.65
C MET A 106 51.13 14.13 -17.63
N PRO A 107 50.45 14.19 -16.48
CA PRO A 107 50.73 15.20 -15.46
C PRO A 107 52.13 15.07 -14.90
N VAL A 108 52.89 16.16 -14.96
CA VAL A 108 54.17 16.29 -14.26
C VAL A 108 54.01 17.28 -13.12
N LEU A 109 54.21 16.81 -11.90
CA LEU A 109 54.06 17.56 -10.67
C LEU A 109 55.42 17.89 -10.07
N GLU A 110 55.53 19.04 -9.42
CA GLU A 110 56.63 19.37 -8.54
C GLU A 110 56.18 19.21 -7.09
N VAL A 111 57.00 18.50 -6.32
CA VAL A 111 56.85 18.33 -4.88
C VAL A 111 57.81 19.28 -4.18
N PRO A 112 57.34 20.26 -3.40
CA PRO A 112 58.22 21.16 -2.65
C PRO A 112 59.15 20.41 -1.70
N LEU A 113 60.37 20.91 -1.50
CA LEU A 113 61.37 20.27 -0.63
C LEU A 113 60.88 20.08 0.83
N ALA A 114 59.98 20.95 1.28
CA ALA A 114 59.38 20.88 2.61
C ALA A 114 58.38 19.71 2.77
N VAL A 115 57.93 19.10 1.66
CA VAL A 115 56.94 18.02 1.66
C VAL A 115 57.66 16.70 1.43
N PRO A 116 57.79 15.84 2.46
CA PRO A 116 58.43 14.55 2.27
C PRO A 116 57.53 13.64 1.43
N PHE A 117 58.10 12.83 0.54
CA PHE A 117 57.33 11.93 -0.34
C PHE A 117 56.43 10.95 0.43
N ILE A 118 56.78 10.59 1.66
CA ILE A 118 55.92 9.78 2.51
C ILE A 118 54.59 10.47 2.81
N ALA A 119 54.53 11.80 2.90
CA ALA A 119 53.29 12.54 3.10
C ALA A 119 52.36 12.42 1.89
N VAL A 120 52.91 12.49 0.67
CA VAL A 120 52.14 12.27 -0.58
C VAL A 120 51.62 10.83 -0.64
N ALA A 121 52.46 9.84 -0.32
CA ALA A 121 52.04 8.43 -0.26
C ALA A 121 50.97 8.17 0.80
N GLN A 122 51.11 8.78 1.99
CA GLN A 122 50.12 8.69 3.06
C GLN A 122 48.80 9.34 2.68
N GLU A 123 48.82 10.49 1.99
CA GLU A 123 47.61 11.16 1.53
C GLU A 123 46.85 10.32 0.49
N VAL A 124 47.57 9.74 -0.49
CA VAL A 124 46.97 8.82 -1.48
C VAL A 124 46.38 7.60 -0.79
N ALA A 125 47.13 6.98 0.14
CA ALA A 125 46.64 5.82 0.89
C ALA A 125 45.42 6.17 1.76
N ALA A 126 45.42 7.33 2.44
CA ALA A 126 44.32 7.79 3.27
C ALA A 126 43.07 8.08 2.42
N ALA A 127 43.21 8.72 1.27
CA ALA A 127 42.10 9.02 0.38
C ALA A 127 41.46 7.73 -0.19
N VAL A 128 42.28 6.74 -0.58
CA VAL A 128 41.79 5.43 -1.03
C VAL A 128 41.13 4.64 0.11
N GLN A 129 41.67 4.70 1.33
CA GLN A 129 41.10 4.02 2.50
C GLN A 129 39.82 4.66 3.03
N GLU A 130 39.72 5.98 3.02
CA GLU A 130 38.55 6.70 3.54
C GLU A 130 37.29 6.38 2.75
N ASP A 131 37.39 6.23 1.43
CA ASP A 131 36.27 5.86 0.56
C ASP A 131 35.77 4.43 0.84
N ALA A 132 36.68 3.48 1.03
CA ALA A 132 36.33 2.11 1.42
C ALA A 132 35.70 2.06 2.83
N ARG A 133 36.26 2.82 3.77
CA ARG A 133 35.79 2.90 5.16
C ARG A 133 34.42 3.58 5.27
N HIS A 134 34.15 4.60 4.45
CA HIS A 134 32.85 5.25 4.37
C HIS A 134 31.77 4.30 3.84
N ARG A 135 32.05 3.54 2.77
CA ARG A 135 31.10 2.54 2.23
C ARG A 135 30.80 1.43 3.25
N LEU A 136 31.83 0.89 3.89
CA LEU A 136 31.67 -0.14 4.93
C LEU A 136 30.94 0.40 6.17
N GLY A 137 31.23 1.63 6.59
CA GLY A 137 30.54 2.31 7.68
C GLY A 137 29.05 2.50 7.39
N ALA A 138 28.71 3.00 6.20
CA ALA A 138 27.32 3.14 5.78
C ALA A 138 26.59 1.78 5.72
N GLN A 139 27.25 0.73 5.21
CA GLN A 139 26.68 -0.62 5.18
C GLN A 139 26.41 -1.17 6.58
N LEU A 140 27.36 -1.05 7.51
CA LEU A 140 27.18 -1.50 8.89
C LEU A 140 26.11 -0.70 9.64
N GLN A 141 26.00 0.61 9.39
CA GLN A 141 24.97 1.45 10.01
C GLN A 141 23.56 1.15 9.46
N VAL A 142 23.42 0.94 8.15
CA VAL A 142 22.13 0.53 7.55
C VAL A 142 21.76 -0.89 7.96
N PHE A 143 22.72 -1.82 8.05
CA PHE A 143 22.47 -3.14 8.66
C PHE A 143 22.04 -3.00 10.13
N GLY A 144 22.67 -2.07 10.85
CA GLY A 144 22.30 -1.68 12.22
C GLY A 144 20.87 -1.15 12.36
N ALA A 145 20.19 -0.77 11.27
CA ALA A 145 18.78 -0.37 11.32
C ALA A 145 17.86 -1.51 11.81
N LEU A 146 18.26 -2.77 11.63
CA LEU A 146 17.57 -3.92 12.24
C LEU A 146 17.54 -3.84 13.77
N ARG A 147 18.58 -3.27 14.38
CA ARG A 147 18.60 -3.06 15.84
C ARG A 147 17.58 -2.01 16.25
N TRP A 148 17.45 -0.91 15.50
CA TRP A 148 16.43 0.10 15.79
C TRP A 148 15.02 -0.49 15.76
N LEU A 149 14.73 -1.37 14.79
CA LEU A 149 13.45 -2.08 14.73
C LEU A 149 13.16 -2.93 15.97
N ALA A 150 14.18 -3.39 16.68
CA ALA A 150 14.04 -4.20 17.88
C ALA A 150 14.10 -3.37 19.19
N SER A 151 14.70 -2.18 19.17
CA SER A 151 15.02 -1.41 20.39
C SER A 151 14.38 -0.02 20.47
N GLU A 152 13.83 0.51 19.37
CA GLU A 152 13.23 1.85 19.30
C GLU A 152 11.82 1.76 18.72
N ASP A 153 10.84 2.41 19.36
CA ASP A 153 9.51 2.65 18.77
C ASP A 153 9.60 3.78 17.74
N LEU A 154 10.23 3.50 16.60
CA LEU A 154 10.29 4.41 15.46
C LEU A 154 9.12 4.13 14.51
N ASP A 155 8.40 5.18 14.14
CA ASP A 155 7.47 5.07 13.02
C ASP A 155 8.24 4.85 11.70
N THR A 156 7.55 4.26 10.73
CA THR A 156 8.16 3.87 9.45
C THR A 156 8.73 5.09 8.71
N ALA A 157 8.06 6.24 8.76
CA ALA A 157 8.53 7.46 8.10
C ALA A 157 9.89 7.95 8.66
N THR A 158 10.05 7.94 9.98
CA THR A 158 11.26 8.38 10.67
C THR A 158 12.42 7.43 10.42
N LEU A 159 12.16 6.12 10.40
CA LEU A 159 13.15 5.11 10.04
C LEU A 159 13.73 5.36 8.65
N PHE A 160 12.87 5.51 7.63
CA PHE A 160 13.33 5.70 6.26
C PHE A 160 14.05 7.05 6.08
N LYS A 161 13.59 8.13 6.71
CA LYS A 161 14.33 9.41 6.73
C LYS A 161 15.73 9.29 7.33
N ARG A 162 15.92 8.47 8.37
CA ARG A 162 17.26 8.19 8.91
C ARG A 162 18.12 7.41 7.92
N LEU A 163 17.55 6.38 7.27
CA LEU A 163 18.23 5.60 6.25
C LEU A 163 18.67 6.45 5.04
N GLU A 164 17.85 7.42 4.62
CA GLU A 164 18.20 8.39 3.57
C GLU A 164 19.41 9.25 3.96
N ARG A 165 19.47 9.70 5.23
CA ARG A 165 20.59 10.52 5.71
C ARG A 165 21.90 9.75 5.70
N LEU A 166 21.88 8.48 6.08
CA LEU A 166 23.07 7.63 6.19
C LEU A 166 23.56 7.06 4.87
N SER A 167 22.63 6.75 3.96
CA SER A 167 22.96 6.12 2.68
C SER A 167 23.33 7.12 1.58
N GLY A 168 22.93 8.38 1.72
CA GLY A 168 23.09 9.40 0.68
C GLY A 168 22.06 9.31 -0.45
N TYR A 169 21.03 8.48 -0.31
CA TYR A 169 19.93 8.38 -1.26
C TYR A 169 18.64 8.98 -0.69
N GLN A 170 17.77 9.47 -1.58
CA GLN A 170 16.36 9.70 -1.31
C GLN A 170 15.58 8.42 -1.67
N VAL A 171 14.75 7.93 -0.76
CA VAL A 171 14.14 6.60 -0.84
C VAL A 171 12.63 6.71 -1.01
N PHE A 172 12.11 5.95 -1.97
CA PHE A 172 10.69 5.82 -2.27
C PHE A 172 10.27 4.36 -2.25
N LEU A 173 9.03 4.09 -1.85
CA LEU A 173 8.47 2.74 -1.79
C LEU A 173 7.06 2.72 -2.37
N CYS A 174 6.85 1.88 -3.39
CA CYS A 174 5.54 1.74 -4.01
C CYS A 174 5.20 0.30 -4.38
N THR A 175 3.90 -0.01 -4.46
CA THR A 175 3.41 -1.23 -5.10
C THR A 175 3.68 -1.17 -6.61
N PRO A 176 3.56 -2.28 -7.35
CA PRO A 176 3.68 -2.27 -8.81
C PRO A 176 2.66 -1.36 -9.51
N GLN A 177 1.57 -0.97 -8.84
CA GLN A 177 0.55 -0.05 -9.33
C GLN A 177 0.78 1.40 -8.90
N GLY A 178 1.94 1.72 -8.31
CA GLY A 178 2.30 3.08 -7.89
C GLY A 178 1.62 3.55 -6.59
N ARG A 179 1.04 2.64 -5.80
CA ARG A 179 0.47 3.00 -4.48
C ARG A 179 1.55 2.97 -3.40
N PRO A 180 1.43 3.75 -2.31
CA PRO A 180 2.37 3.66 -1.19
C PRO A 180 2.44 2.24 -0.63
N LEU A 181 3.66 1.69 -0.51
CA LEU A 181 3.85 0.34 0.03
C LEU A 181 3.83 0.32 1.57
N LEU A 182 4.40 1.35 2.18
CA LEU A 182 4.46 1.54 3.63
C LEU A 182 3.92 2.94 4.00
N PRO A 183 3.24 3.07 5.15
CA PRO A 183 2.70 4.36 5.58
C PRO A 183 3.82 5.38 5.82
N GLY A 184 3.64 6.59 5.31
CA GLY A 184 4.56 7.70 5.51
C GLY A 184 5.85 7.69 4.68
N VAL A 185 6.06 6.66 3.83
CA VAL A 185 7.15 6.65 2.84
C VAL A 185 6.60 7.11 1.49
N PRO A 186 7.27 8.07 0.80
CA PRO A 186 6.77 8.61 -0.45
C PRO A 186 6.83 7.59 -1.60
N VAL A 187 5.98 7.80 -2.61
CA VAL A 187 6.02 7.09 -3.90
C VAL A 187 6.93 7.84 -4.88
N PRO A 188 7.59 7.14 -5.83
CA PRO A 188 8.50 7.79 -6.77
C PRO A 188 7.75 8.79 -7.68
N PRO A 189 8.43 9.86 -8.13
CA PRO A 189 7.81 10.92 -8.94
C PRO A 189 7.38 10.47 -10.34
N SER A 190 8.04 9.46 -10.91
CA SER A 190 7.61 8.77 -12.14
C SER A 190 7.63 7.27 -11.91
N LEU A 191 6.66 6.56 -12.49
CA LEU A 191 6.58 5.11 -12.49
C LEU A 191 7.35 4.47 -13.66
N ASP A 192 7.82 5.26 -14.62
CA ASP A 192 8.56 4.76 -15.81
C ASP A 192 9.91 4.15 -15.43
N VAL A 193 10.42 4.47 -14.23
CA VAL A 193 11.64 3.90 -13.68
C VAL A 193 11.44 2.50 -13.10
N LEU A 194 10.19 2.05 -12.94
CA LEU A 194 9.90 0.72 -12.42
C LEU A 194 10.15 -0.33 -13.49
N PRO A 195 10.86 -1.42 -13.15
CA PRO A 195 11.11 -2.46 -14.12
C PRO A 195 9.84 -3.25 -14.42
N SER A 196 9.72 -3.71 -15.67
CA SER A 196 8.62 -4.59 -16.10
C SER A 196 8.71 -5.97 -15.44
N GLU A 197 9.91 -6.41 -15.07
CA GLU A 197 10.19 -7.69 -14.42
C GLU A 197 11.05 -7.51 -13.15
N PRO A 198 10.84 -8.31 -12.09
CA PRO A 198 11.60 -8.17 -10.83
C PRO A 198 13.10 -8.44 -10.96
N GLU A 199 13.51 -9.19 -11.97
CA GLU A 199 14.90 -9.61 -12.22
C GLU A 199 15.68 -8.60 -13.08
N ALA A 200 15.05 -7.48 -13.47
CA ALA A 200 15.70 -6.45 -14.27
C ALA A 200 16.96 -5.89 -13.58
N PRO A 201 17.95 -5.42 -14.34
CA PRO A 201 19.12 -4.76 -13.78
C PRO A 201 18.70 -3.61 -12.84
N PRO A 202 19.26 -3.55 -11.61
CA PRO A 202 18.74 -2.64 -10.59
C PRO A 202 19.13 -1.18 -10.80
N THR A 203 19.78 -0.84 -11.92
CA THR A 203 20.37 0.49 -12.16
C THR A 203 19.44 1.34 -13.00
N VAL A 204 19.15 2.55 -12.52
CA VAL A 204 18.37 3.57 -13.25
C VAL A 204 19.16 4.88 -13.31
N PRO A 205 18.81 5.82 -14.21
CA PRO A 205 19.43 7.14 -14.22
C PRO A 205 19.32 7.80 -12.84
N GLY A 206 20.49 8.14 -12.26
CA GLY A 206 20.57 8.79 -10.96
C GLY A 206 20.28 7.90 -9.75
N GLY A 207 20.29 6.56 -9.87
CA GLY A 207 20.06 5.71 -8.72
C GLY A 207 19.83 4.22 -8.97
N PHE A 208 19.05 3.60 -8.08
CA PHE A 208 18.76 2.18 -8.08
C PHE A 208 17.27 1.88 -7.88
N VAL A 209 16.80 0.80 -8.48
CA VAL A 209 15.47 0.22 -8.24
C VAL A 209 15.63 -1.24 -7.86
N LEU A 210 15.02 -1.65 -6.75
CA LEU A 210 15.09 -3.01 -6.24
C LEU A 210 13.70 -3.53 -5.87
N PRO A 211 13.38 -4.80 -6.13
CA PRO A 211 12.17 -5.40 -5.59
C PRO A 211 12.23 -5.44 -4.07
N VAL A 212 11.08 -5.28 -3.41
CA VAL A 212 10.91 -5.51 -1.97
C VAL A 212 10.39 -6.93 -1.78
N PRO A 213 11.23 -7.88 -1.29
CA PRO A 213 10.84 -9.28 -1.22
C PRO A 213 9.62 -9.53 -0.32
N ALA A 214 8.72 -10.41 -0.76
CA ALA A 214 7.63 -10.93 0.07
C ALA A 214 7.28 -12.38 -0.33
N PRO A 215 6.56 -13.13 0.53
CA PRO A 215 6.10 -14.47 0.17
C PRO A 215 5.14 -14.42 -1.02
N GLY A 216 5.47 -15.15 -2.10
CA GLY A 216 4.67 -15.20 -3.34
C GLY A 216 5.05 -14.15 -4.40
N GLY A 217 6.14 -13.42 -4.21
CA GLY A 217 6.63 -12.41 -5.15
C GLY A 217 6.91 -11.06 -4.46
N PRO A 218 7.48 -10.08 -5.17
CA PRO A 218 7.76 -8.78 -4.59
C PRO A 218 6.47 -8.06 -4.17
N ALA A 219 6.43 -7.53 -2.95
CA ALA A 219 5.31 -6.71 -2.50
C ALA A 219 5.23 -5.35 -3.22
N GLY A 220 6.37 -4.91 -3.76
CA GLY A 220 6.53 -3.65 -4.46
C GLY A 220 8.00 -3.42 -4.79
N PHE A 221 8.34 -2.15 -5.03
CA PHE A 221 9.67 -1.71 -5.40
C PHE A 221 10.16 -0.59 -4.48
N LEU A 222 11.46 -0.63 -4.22
CA LEU A 222 12.23 0.46 -3.64
C LEU A 222 12.93 1.20 -4.76
N VAL A 223 12.73 2.51 -4.81
CA VAL A 223 13.44 3.42 -5.73
C VAL A 223 14.32 4.33 -4.88
N ALA A 224 15.61 4.37 -5.16
CA ALA A 224 16.59 5.17 -4.45
C ALA A 224 17.33 6.08 -5.41
N PHE A 225 17.12 7.40 -5.33
CA PHE A 225 17.83 8.40 -6.12
C PHE A 225 18.97 9.02 -5.32
N GLU A 226 20.10 9.27 -5.97
CA GLU A 226 21.24 9.95 -5.35
C GLU A 226 20.83 11.36 -4.91
N ARG A 227 21.12 11.70 -3.66
CA ARG A 227 20.81 13.03 -3.13
C ARG A 227 21.90 14.02 -3.50
N GLU A 228 21.51 15.18 -4.02
CA GLU A 228 22.45 16.25 -4.36
C GLU A 228 23.27 16.66 -3.12
N GLY A 229 24.60 16.75 -3.29
CA GLY A 229 25.54 17.08 -2.22
C GLY A 229 25.80 15.95 -1.19
N ALA A 230 25.24 14.76 -1.37
CA ALA A 230 25.56 13.58 -0.55
C ALA A 230 26.56 12.65 -1.25
N ARG A 231 27.29 11.84 -0.47
CA ARG A 231 28.12 10.75 -1.00
C ARG A 231 27.29 9.45 -1.02
N PRO A 232 26.86 8.95 -2.18
CA PRO A 232 26.04 7.74 -2.25
C PRO A 232 26.85 6.51 -1.85
N ALA A 233 26.29 5.69 -0.96
CA ALA A 233 27.00 4.54 -0.39
C ALA A 233 26.99 3.27 -1.28
N GLY A 234 26.49 3.38 -2.51
CA GLY A 234 26.45 2.29 -3.50
C GLY A 234 25.29 1.29 -3.34
N LEU A 235 25.18 0.36 -4.30
CA LEU A 235 24.08 -0.61 -4.44
C LEU A 235 23.90 -1.52 -3.21
N ALA A 236 25.00 -1.96 -2.60
CA ALA A 236 24.95 -2.86 -1.44
C ALA A 236 24.12 -2.23 -0.30
N VAL A 237 24.26 -0.92 -0.05
CA VAL A 237 23.47 -0.24 0.98
C VAL A 237 21.99 -0.20 0.60
N VAL A 238 21.66 0.07 -0.66
CA VAL A 238 20.28 0.08 -1.14
C VAL A 238 19.62 -1.31 -1.00
N GLN A 239 20.37 -2.40 -1.22
CA GLN A 239 19.89 -3.77 -0.96
C GLN A 239 19.55 -4.03 0.52
N HIS A 240 20.33 -3.47 1.45
CA HIS A 240 20.00 -3.56 2.87
C HIS A 240 18.75 -2.74 3.20
N ILE A 241 18.57 -1.55 2.62
CA ILE A 241 17.35 -0.76 2.79
C ILE A 241 16.13 -1.52 2.23
N ALA A 242 16.25 -2.21 1.09
CA ALA A 242 15.18 -3.04 0.54
C ALA A 242 14.83 -4.21 1.47
N THR A 243 15.81 -4.83 2.12
CA THR A 243 15.61 -5.85 3.16
C THR A 243 14.87 -5.27 4.38
N VAL A 244 15.23 -4.07 4.84
CA VAL A 244 14.53 -3.37 5.93
C VAL A 244 13.07 -3.06 5.53
N ALA A 245 12.84 -2.63 4.29
CA ALA A 245 11.48 -2.42 3.76
C ALA A 245 10.67 -3.73 3.75
N ALA A 246 11.26 -4.84 3.32
CA ALA A 246 10.61 -6.14 3.33
C ALA A 246 10.25 -6.60 4.73
N LEU A 247 11.13 -6.39 5.71
CA LEU A 247 10.84 -6.69 7.11
C LEU A 247 9.70 -5.84 7.65
N GLN A 248 9.67 -4.54 7.36
CA GLN A 248 8.57 -3.66 7.74
C GLN A 248 7.23 -4.09 7.12
N VAL A 249 7.22 -4.49 5.85
CA VAL A 249 6.04 -5.05 5.18
C VAL A 249 5.59 -6.34 5.87
N ALA A 250 6.53 -7.23 6.22
CA ALA A 250 6.23 -8.47 6.92
C ALA A 250 5.67 -8.22 8.33
N MET A 251 6.24 -7.28 9.08
CA MET A 251 5.77 -6.87 10.41
C MET A 251 4.36 -6.29 10.34
N ALA A 252 4.11 -5.34 9.42
CA ALA A 252 2.78 -4.75 9.23
C ALA A 252 1.74 -5.80 8.82
N ARG A 253 2.12 -6.77 7.98
CA ARG A 253 1.24 -7.90 7.63
C ARG A 253 0.97 -8.81 8.83
N HIS A 254 1.99 -9.11 9.63
CA HIS A 254 1.86 -9.93 10.82
C HIS A 254 0.96 -9.27 11.86
N GLU A 255 1.17 -7.99 12.14
CA GLU A 255 0.34 -7.20 13.07
C GLU A 255 -1.13 -7.19 12.63
N ARG A 256 -1.40 -6.93 11.34
CA ARG A 256 -2.77 -7.00 10.79
C ARG A 256 -3.39 -8.39 10.94
N GLU A 257 -2.61 -9.44 10.71
CA GLU A 257 -3.10 -10.82 10.86
C GLU A 257 -3.34 -11.19 12.33
N THR A 258 -2.51 -10.71 13.26
CA THR A 258 -2.70 -10.88 14.70
C THR A 258 -3.96 -10.17 15.17
N LEU A 259 -4.14 -8.89 14.82
CA LEU A 259 -5.37 -8.15 15.12
C LEU A 259 -6.61 -8.83 14.51
N ARG A 260 -6.48 -9.38 13.30
CA ARG A 260 -7.57 -10.13 12.64
C ARG A 260 -7.92 -11.41 13.41
N ARG A 261 -6.93 -12.17 13.87
CA ARG A 261 -7.15 -13.39 14.66
C ARG A 261 -7.79 -13.08 16.00
N GLU A 262 -7.27 -12.07 16.71
CA GLU A 262 -7.86 -11.59 17.96
C GLU A 262 -9.31 -11.09 17.75
N GLY A 263 -9.56 -10.39 16.66
CA GLY A 263 -10.89 -9.92 16.28
C GLY A 263 -11.87 -11.06 15.98
N ALA A 264 -11.42 -12.07 15.23
CA ALA A 264 -12.22 -13.26 14.93
C ALA A 264 -12.53 -14.07 16.20
N GLU A 265 -11.55 -14.23 17.09
CA GLU A 265 -11.71 -14.90 18.38
C GLU A 265 -12.70 -14.15 19.28
N THR A 266 -12.52 -12.83 19.41
CA THR A 266 -13.45 -11.96 20.17
C THR A 266 -14.87 -12.05 19.61
N LEU A 267 -15.04 -12.01 18.28
CA LEU A 267 -16.35 -12.16 17.66
C LEU A 267 -16.95 -13.56 17.90
N SER A 268 -16.12 -14.62 17.87
CA SER A 268 -16.55 -15.97 18.18
C SER A 268 -17.09 -16.10 19.60
N GLU A 269 -16.38 -15.55 20.59
CA GLU A 269 -16.80 -15.53 21.99
C GLU A 269 -18.08 -14.70 22.20
N LEU A 270 -18.22 -13.56 21.52
CA LEU A 270 -19.44 -12.74 21.53
C LEU A 270 -20.64 -13.50 20.97
N LEU A 271 -20.48 -14.22 19.86
CA LEU A 271 -21.54 -15.02 19.23
C LEU A 271 -21.94 -16.24 20.05
N GLN A 272 -21.06 -16.71 20.92
CA GLN A 272 -21.29 -17.78 21.90
C GLN A 272 -21.76 -17.24 23.26
N ASP A 273 -21.85 -15.92 23.41
CA ASP A 273 -22.28 -15.24 24.64
C ASP A 273 -21.39 -15.59 25.85
N LEU A 274 -20.08 -15.74 25.60
CA LEU A 274 -19.07 -16.09 26.61
C LEU A 274 -18.46 -14.87 27.32
N LEU A 275 -18.73 -13.67 26.82
CA LEU A 275 -18.19 -12.42 27.37
C LEU A 275 -19.27 -11.63 28.11
N ASP A 276 -18.93 -11.15 29.30
CA ASP A 276 -19.76 -10.16 29.99
C ASP A 276 -19.72 -8.80 29.26
N PRO A 277 -20.75 -7.95 29.41
CA PRO A 277 -20.83 -6.69 28.65
C PRO A 277 -19.65 -5.73 28.86
N ALA A 278 -19.06 -5.68 30.05
CA ALA A 278 -17.94 -4.80 30.33
C ALA A 278 -16.66 -5.30 29.64
N THR A 279 -16.40 -6.60 29.68
CA THR A 279 -15.26 -7.22 28.97
C THR A 279 -15.43 -7.11 27.46
N ALA A 280 -16.63 -7.36 26.94
CA ALA A 280 -16.95 -7.18 25.53
C ALA A 280 -16.63 -5.76 25.06
N ARG A 281 -17.16 -4.74 25.76
CA ARG A 281 -16.93 -3.33 25.39
C ARG A 281 -15.46 -2.93 25.43
N ARG A 282 -14.69 -3.41 26.41
CA ARG A 282 -13.23 -3.18 26.50
C ARG A 282 -12.48 -3.79 25.31
N ARG A 283 -12.78 -5.04 24.94
CA ARG A 283 -12.12 -5.71 23.80
C ARG A 283 -12.49 -5.04 22.47
N LEU A 284 -13.74 -4.66 22.28
CA LEU A 284 -14.19 -3.91 21.10
C LEU A 284 -13.45 -2.58 20.96
N ALA A 285 -13.32 -1.81 22.05
CA ALA A 285 -12.56 -0.55 22.05
C ALA A 285 -11.08 -0.76 21.69
N ARG A 286 -10.44 -1.80 22.25
CA ARG A 286 -9.03 -2.14 21.95
C ARG A 286 -8.81 -2.48 20.48
N LEU A 287 -9.79 -3.11 19.84
CA LEU A 287 -9.77 -3.48 18.43
C LEU A 287 -10.24 -2.35 17.51
N GLY A 288 -10.47 -1.14 18.04
CA GLY A 288 -10.80 0.05 17.27
C GLY A 288 -12.28 0.18 16.88
N LEU A 289 -13.19 -0.62 17.46
CA LEU A 289 -14.62 -0.41 17.27
C LEU A 289 -15.13 0.74 18.15
N PRO A 290 -15.97 1.63 17.60
CA PRO A 290 -16.61 2.68 18.38
C PRO A 290 -17.50 2.07 19.46
N THR A 291 -17.47 2.67 20.65
CA THR A 291 -18.25 2.20 21.81
C THR A 291 -19.30 3.21 22.26
N ASP A 292 -19.36 4.36 21.58
CA ASP A 292 -20.30 5.46 21.74
C ASP A 292 -21.49 5.38 20.77
N THR A 293 -21.34 4.66 19.65
CA THR A 293 -22.40 4.39 18.68
C THR A 293 -22.87 2.95 18.74
N ASP A 294 -24.14 2.69 18.41
CA ASP A 294 -24.66 1.33 18.27
C ASP A 294 -23.88 0.50 17.23
N ALA A 295 -23.79 -0.80 17.49
CA ALA A 295 -23.23 -1.79 16.58
C ALA A 295 -24.35 -2.53 15.83
N VAL A 296 -24.00 -3.09 14.68
CA VAL A 296 -24.83 -4.04 13.92
C VAL A 296 -24.04 -5.30 13.65
N LEU A 297 -24.75 -6.42 13.55
CA LEU A 297 -24.20 -7.67 13.07
C LEU A 297 -24.71 -7.91 11.64
N VAL A 298 -23.80 -8.26 10.74
CA VAL A 298 -24.10 -8.60 9.35
C VAL A 298 -23.66 -10.03 9.08
N VAL A 299 -24.55 -10.83 8.51
CA VAL A 299 -24.26 -12.17 8.00
C VAL A 299 -24.17 -12.07 6.48
N VAL A 300 -23.02 -12.37 5.91
CA VAL A 300 -22.72 -12.23 4.48
C VAL A 300 -22.50 -13.61 3.86
N ARG A 301 -23.23 -13.91 2.78
CA ARG A 301 -23.16 -15.14 1.99
C ARG A 301 -22.71 -14.85 0.56
N GLY A 302 -22.01 -15.81 -0.04
CA GLY A 302 -21.57 -15.74 -1.44
C GLY A 302 -20.37 -14.79 -1.69
N ALA A 303 -19.81 -14.17 -0.65
CA ALA A 303 -18.63 -13.33 -0.76
C ALA A 303 -17.35 -14.09 -0.37
N ASP A 304 -16.28 -13.87 -1.14
CA ASP A 304 -14.94 -14.26 -0.73
C ASP A 304 -14.39 -13.32 0.36
N ASP A 305 -13.52 -13.85 1.20
CA ASP A 305 -13.00 -13.14 2.38
C ASP A 305 -12.12 -11.94 1.98
N VAL A 306 -11.40 -12.04 0.86
CA VAL A 306 -10.50 -10.97 0.38
C VAL A 306 -11.30 -9.79 -0.17
N GLY A 307 -12.34 -10.08 -0.95
CA GLY A 307 -13.26 -9.09 -1.51
C GLY A 307 -13.98 -8.31 -0.41
N LEU A 308 -14.56 -9.01 0.56
CA LEU A 308 -15.25 -8.35 1.68
C LEU A 308 -14.31 -7.48 2.51
N ARG A 309 -13.12 -7.97 2.85
CA ARG A 309 -12.11 -7.16 3.58
C ARG A 309 -11.72 -5.90 2.83
N ARG A 310 -11.56 -5.98 1.50
CA ARG A 310 -11.22 -4.82 0.68
C ARG A 310 -12.35 -3.79 0.69
N ALA A 311 -13.60 -4.22 0.60
CA ALA A 311 -14.76 -3.34 0.67
C ALA A 311 -14.88 -2.65 2.04
N LEU A 312 -14.52 -3.35 3.12
CA LEU A 312 -14.62 -2.83 4.49
C LEU A 312 -13.35 -2.13 5.01
N ALA A 313 -12.33 -1.91 4.17
CA ALA A 313 -11.02 -1.44 4.61
C ALA A 313 -11.04 -0.12 5.39
N ASP A 314 -11.99 0.77 5.06
CA ASP A 314 -12.14 2.09 5.67
C ASP A 314 -13.14 2.12 6.84
N HIS A 315 -13.69 0.97 7.23
CA HIS A 315 -14.69 0.85 8.28
C HIS A 315 -14.17 -0.01 9.44
N PRO A 316 -14.31 0.41 10.70
CA PRO A 316 -13.92 -0.43 11.83
C PRO A 316 -14.85 -1.64 11.93
N HIS A 317 -14.30 -2.86 11.87
CA HIS A 317 -15.09 -4.08 11.89
C HIS A 317 -14.33 -5.28 12.46
N LEU A 318 -15.06 -6.25 13.00
CA LEU A 318 -14.58 -7.61 13.27
C LEU A 318 -15.20 -8.56 12.25
N MET A 319 -14.44 -9.59 11.85
CA MET A 319 -14.88 -10.59 10.89
C MET A 319 -14.58 -12.01 11.37
N LEU A 320 -15.55 -12.91 11.19
CA LEU A 320 -15.41 -14.34 11.49
C LEU A 320 -16.09 -15.17 10.41
N ARG A 321 -15.38 -16.14 9.83
CA ARG A 321 -15.96 -17.17 8.97
C ARG A 321 -16.47 -18.32 9.83
N ARG A 322 -17.73 -18.73 9.64
CA ARG A 322 -18.31 -19.93 10.26
C ARG A 322 -19.14 -20.70 9.24
N GLY A 323 -18.65 -21.86 8.80
CA GLY A 323 -19.23 -22.55 7.65
C GLY A 323 -19.09 -21.69 6.40
N ASP A 324 -20.17 -21.55 5.63
CA ASP A 324 -20.21 -20.71 4.42
C ASP A 324 -20.49 -19.23 4.71
N ASP A 325 -20.91 -18.89 5.92
CA ASP A 325 -21.32 -17.54 6.31
C ASP A 325 -20.14 -16.73 6.88
N LEU A 326 -20.04 -15.46 6.49
CA LEU A 326 -19.16 -14.46 7.10
C LEU A 326 -19.96 -13.57 8.06
N TYR A 327 -19.59 -13.57 9.33
CA TYR A 327 -20.13 -12.68 10.35
C TYR A 327 -19.26 -11.43 10.41
N VAL A 328 -19.89 -10.26 10.30
CA VAL A 328 -19.25 -8.95 10.39
C VAL A 328 -19.92 -8.17 11.52
N LEU A 329 -19.14 -7.69 12.49
CA LEU A 329 -19.60 -6.80 13.55
C LEU A 329 -18.98 -5.43 13.34
N GLY A 330 -19.79 -4.37 13.38
CA GLY A 330 -19.29 -3.00 13.27
C GLY A 330 -20.41 -1.96 13.26
N PRO A 331 -20.16 -0.72 12.80
CA PRO A 331 -21.16 0.33 12.79
C PRO A 331 -22.21 0.13 11.68
N PRO A 332 -23.41 0.74 11.79
CA PRO A 332 -24.46 0.66 10.77
C PRO A 332 -24.01 1.08 9.35
N ALA A 333 -22.96 1.90 9.26
CA ALA A 333 -22.36 2.34 7.99
C ALA A 333 -21.82 1.19 7.11
N LEU A 334 -21.66 -0.03 7.66
CA LEU A 334 -21.25 -1.21 6.90
C LEU A 334 -22.24 -1.61 5.79
N ALA A 335 -23.49 -1.15 5.83
CA ALA A 335 -24.52 -1.51 4.85
C ALA A 335 -24.10 -1.21 3.40
N GLY A 336 -23.58 0.00 3.15
CA GLY A 336 -23.21 0.46 1.81
C GLY A 336 -22.05 -0.32 1.17
N PRO A 337 -20.92 -0.50 1.87
CA PRO A 337 -19.81 -1.32 1.39
C PRO A 337 -20.20 -2.77 1.11
N VAL A 338 -21.06 -3.36 1.95
CA VAL A 338 -21.51 -4.75 1.76
C VAL A 338 -22.37 -4.88 0.51
N THR A 339 -23.31 -3.96 0.25
CA THR A 339 -24.17 -4.00 -0.96
C THR A 339 -23.41 -3.75 -2.26
N GLY A 340 -22.24 -3.10 -2.19
CA GLY A 340 -21.38 -2.87 -3.35
C GLY A 340 -20.68 -4.12 -3.89
N LEU A 341 -20.73 -5.24 -3.17
CA LEU A 341 -20.08 -6.49 -3.59
C LEU A 341 -20.94 -7.26 -4.60
N PRO A 342 -20.33 -7.79 -5.69
CA PRO A 342 -21.07 -8.56 -6.68
C PRO A 342 -21.58 -9.88 -6.09
N ALA A 343 -22.82 -10.26 -6.45
CA ALA A 343 -23.47 -11.51 -6.07
C ALA A 343 -23.60 -11.77 -4.55
N VAL A 344 -23.43 -10.73 -3.73
CA VAL A 344 -23.58 -10.84 -2.27
C VAL A 344 -25.02 -11.08 -1.87
N ARG A 345 -25.23 -11.85 -0.80
CA ARG A 345 -26.51 -11.97 -0.07
C ARG A 345 -26.24 -11.76 1.40
N ALA A 346 -26.71 -10.63 1.94
CA ALA A 346 -26.40 -10.24 3.30
C ALA A 346 -27.66 -9.94 4.11
N GLY A 347 -27.58 -10.22 5.41
CA GLY A 347 -28.59 -9.85 6.39
C GLY A 347 -27.99 -9.01 7.50
N MET A 348 -28.63 -7.91 7.86
CA MET A 348 -28.19 -7.02 8.92
C MET A 348 -29.19 -7.01 10.08
N SER A 349 -28.70 -7.09 11.30
CA SER A 349 -29.51 -6.96 12.52
C SER A 349 -30.03 -5.53 12.71
N ARG A 350 -30.91 -5.32 13.69
CA ARG A 350 -31.13 -3.97 14.22
C ARG A 350 -29.86 -3.47 14.93
N PRO A 351 -29.67 -2.13 15.03
CA PRO A 351 -28.63 -1.56 15.88
C PRO A 351 -28.82 -1.98 17.34
N PHE A 352 -27.71 -2.25 18.03
CA PHE A 352 -27.71 -2.62 19.45
C PHE A 352 -26.49 -2.02 20.17
N PRO A 353 -26.56 -1.83 21.51
CA PRO A 353 -25.46 -1.23 22.25
C PRO A 353 -24.18 -2.07 22.17
N PRO A 354 -22.99 -1.46 21.98
CA PRO A 354 -21.73 -2.18 21.95
C PRO A 354 -21.48 -2.96 23.24
N GLY A 355 -21.15 -4.24 23.09
CA GLY A 355 -20.92 -5.16 24.20
C GLY A 355 -22.19 -5.82 24.76
N ALA A 356 -23.39 -5.46 24.29
CA ALA A 356 -24.59 -6.23 24.62
C ALA A 356 -24.54 -7.64 24.01
N SER A 357 -25.36 -8.55 24.55
CA SER A 357 -25.45 -9.93 24.05
C SER A 357 -25.81 -9.94 22.55
N THR A 358 -25.01 -10.65 21.76
CA THR A 358 -25.24 -10.74 20.31
C THR A 358 -26.30 -11.77 19.93
N ARG A 359 -26.88 -12.52 20.87
CA ARG A 359 -27.83 -13.62 20.56
C ARG A 359 -29.00 -13.15 19.70
N VAL A 360 -29.60 -12.02 20.06
CA VAL A 360 -30.75 -11.45 19.32
C VAL A 360 -30.28 -10.95 17.96
N ALA A 361 -29.24 -10.10 17.94
CA ALA A 361 -28.66 -9.57 16.70
C ALA A 361 -28.24 -10.68 15.71
N ARG A 362 -27.70 -11.79 16.23
CA ARG A 362 -27.35 -12.98 15.44
C ARG A 362 -28.55 -13.59 14.75
N ARG A 363 -29.62 -13.90 15.49
CA ARG A 363 -30.85 -14.44 14.92
C ARG A 363 -31.45 -13.49 13.87
N GLU A 364 -31.45 -12.19 14.17
CA GLU A 364 -31.97 -11.16 13.24
C GLU A 364 -31.18 -11.10 11.94
N ALA A 365 -29.84 -11.07 12.02
CA ALA A 365 -28.97 -11.03 10.86
C ALA A 365 -29.03 -12.33 10.04
N GLU A 366 -29.08 -13.49 10.70
CA GLU A 366 -29.26 -14.81 10.05
C GLU A 366 -30.60 -14.87 9.29
N TRP A 367 -31.69 -14.43 9.91
CA TRP A 367 -33.01 -14.38 9.27
C TRP A 367 -33.03 -13.42 8.08
N ALA A 368 -32.48 -12.21 8.24
CA ALA A 368 -32.37 -11.25 7.16
C ALA A 368 -31.50 -11.80 6.00
N ALA A 369 -30.44 -12.56 6.29
CA ALA A 369 -29.57 -13.14 5.26
C ALA A 369 -30.28 -14.23 4.46
N THR A 370 -31.13 -15.04 5.12
CA THR A 370 -31.99 -16.01 4.44
C THR A 370 -33.00 -15.30 3.55
N ARG A 371 -33.68 -14.25 4.04
CA ARG A 371 -34.60 -13.44 3.21
C ARG A 371 -33.90 -12.76 2.04
N ALA A 372 -32.66 -12.28 2.21
CA ALA A 372 -31.87 -11.72 1.13
C ALA A 372 -31.59 -12.77 0.04
N ALA A 373 -31.25 -14.00 0.45
CA ALA A 373 -31.05 -15.11 -0.48
C ALA A 373 -32.32 -15.47 -1.27
N GLU A 374 -33.47 -15.55 -0.61
CA GLU A 374 -34.77 -15.88 -1.22
C GLU A 374 -35.29 -14.79 -2.15
N SER A 375 -35.22 -13.52 -1.72
CA SER A 375 -35.69 -12.36 -2.50
C SER A 375 -34.73 -11.92 -3.61
N GLY A 376 -33.50 -12.46 -3.62
CA GLY A 376 -32.44 -12.03 -4.52
C GLY A 376 -31.85 -10.65 -4.21
N GLN A 377 -32.25 -10.00 -3.11
CA GLN A 377 -31.71 -8.71 -2.69
C GLN A 377 -30.28 -8.83 -2.16
N PRO A 378 -29.40 -7.84 -2.40
CA PRO A 378 -28.02 -7.88 -1.93
C PRO A 378 -27.92 -7.76 -0.40
N LEU A 379 -28.80 -6.98 0.24
CA LEU A 379 -28.85 -6.78 1.68
C LEU A 379 -30.29 -6.60 2.15
N VAL A 380 -30.69 -7.36 3.16
CA VAL A 380 -31.93 -7.14 3.92
C VAL A 380 -31.57 -6.68 5.32
N VAL A 381 -32.26 -5.64 5.82
CA VAL A 381 -32.09 -5.15 7.21
C VAL A 381 -33.29 -5.59 8.02
N TYR A 382 -33.04 -6.34 9.10
CA TYR A 382 -34.08 -6.84 9.98
C TYR A 382 -34.89 -5.69 10.61
N GLY A 383 -36.22 -5.82 10.61
CA GLY A 383 -37.12 -4.86 11.23
C GLY A 383 -37.38 -3.57 10.44
N ARG A 384 -36.83 -3.42 9.21
CA ARG A 384 -37.25 -2.35 8.28
C ARG A 384 -38.56 -2.66 7.56
N ASP A 385 -38.97 -3.92 7.51
CA ASP A 385 -40.29 -4.36 7.04
C ASP A 385 -41.07 -5.01 8.20
N PRO A 386 -42.04 -4.31 8.82
CA PRO A 386 -42.80 -4.84 9.94
C PRO A 386 -43.82 -5.93 9.54
N THR A 387 -44.24 -6.02 8.27
CA THR A 387 -45.32 -6.92 7.84
C THR A 387 -44.80 -8.28 7.38
N GLY A 388 -43.60 -8.33 6.79
CA GLY A 388 -42.97 -9.57 6.31
C GLY A 388 -42.75 -10.65 7.39
N ARG A 389 -42.73 -10.28 8.68
CA ARG A 389 -42.50 -11.19 9.83
C ARG A 389 -43.65 -12.16 10.09
N TRP A 390 -44.86 -11.86 9.64
CA TRP A 390 -46.07 -12.65 9.91
C TRP A 390 -46.51 -13.52 8.73
N LEU A 391 -45.84 -13.37 7.59
CA LEU A 391 -46.16 -14.09 6.37
C LEU A 391 -45.22 -15.29 6.19
N PRO A 392 -45.73 -16.45 5.73
CA PRO A 392 -44.91 -17.61 5.37
C PRO A 392 -43.87 -17.25 4.29
N ASP A 393 -42.67 -17.86 4.37
CA ASP A 393 -41.58 -17.63 3.40
C ASP A 393 -41.82 -18.36 2.06
N ASP A 394 -42.70 -19.37 2.05
CA ASP A 394 -42.96 -20.21 0.86
C ASP A 394 -43.94 -19.53 -0.10
N ALA A 395 -43.49 -19.29 -1.34
CA ALA A 395 -44.28 -18.65 -2.39
C ALA A 395 -45.55 -19.43 -2.74
N ALA A 396 -45.54 -20.76 -2.65
CA ALA A 396 -46.74 -21.57 -2.89
C ALA A 396 -47.79 -21.37 -1.78
N THR A 397 -47.35 -21.27 -0.52
CA THR A 397 -48.20 -20.97 0.63
C THR A 397 -48.76 -19.56 0.56
N LEU A 398 -47.94 -18.57 0.16
CA LEU A 398 -48.41 -17.20 -0.09
C LEU A 398 -49.45 -17.17 -1.21
N ALA A 399 -49.19 -17.86 -2.32
CA ALA A 399 -50.13 -17.92 -3.44
C ALA A 399 -51.45 -18.60 -3.04
N ALA A 400 -51.39 -19.69 -2.25
CA ALA A 400 -52.58 -20.35 -1.71
C ALA A 400 -53.38 -19.45 -0.76
N LEU A 401 -52.71 -18.65 0.08
CA LEU A 401 -53.39 -17.67 0.93
C LEU A 401 -54.08 -16.59 0.11
N VAL A 402 -53.40 -16.04 -0.90
CA VAL A 402 -53.96 -15.02 -1.80
C VAL A 402 -55.15 -15.59 -2.57
N ASP A 403 -55.04 -16.78 -3.13
CA ASP A 403 -56.12 -17.44 -3.87
C ASP A 403 -57.33 -17.70 -2.96
N HIS A 404 -57.10 -18.23 -1.75
CA HIS A 404 -58.15 -18.54 -0.79
C HIS A 404 -58.91 -17.30 -0.27
N VAL A 405 -58.23 -16.16 -0.14
CA VAL A 405 -58.82 -14.95 0.48
C VAL A 405 -59.27 -13.93 -0.56
N LEU A 406 -58.48 -13.73 -1.61
CA LEU A 406 -58.65 -12.65 -2.59
C LEU A 406 -58.95 -13.16 -4.00
N GLY A 407 -58.84 -14.47 -4.28
CA GLY A 407 -58.96 -15.05 -5.63
C GLY A 407 -60.26 -14.67 -6.33
N GLU A 408 -61.41 -14.78 -5.65
CA GLU A 408 -62.71 -14.40 -6.22
C GLU A 408 -62.82 -12.91 -6.54
N VAL A 409 -62.21 -12.04 -5.73
CA VAL A 409 -62.22 -10.59 -5.96
C VAL A 409 -61.28 -10.22 -7.10
N ILE A 410 -60.09 -10.82 -7.16
CA ILE A 410 -59.14 -10.61 -8.26
C ILE A 410 -59.79 -11.02 -9.59
N ALA A 411 -60.46 -12.17 -9.63
CA ALA A 411 -61.19 -12.63 -10.81
C ALA A 411 -62.37 -11.70 -11.16
N TYR A 412 -63.09 -11.20 -10.15
CA TYR A 412 -64.20 -10.27 -10.35
C TYR A 412 -63.74 -8.91 -10.90
N ASP A 413 -62.68 -8.32 -10.32
CA ASP A 413 -62.08 -7.07 -10.79
C ASP A 413 -61.59 -7.20 -12.23
N ALA A 414 -60.91 -8.31 -12.57
CA ALA A 414 -60.46 -8.58 -13.94
C ALA A 414 -61.62 -8.74 -14.93
N ALA A 415 -62.71 -9.40 -14.55
CA ALA A 415 -63.85 -9.65 -15.42
C ALA A 415 -64.76 -8.43 -15.63
N HIS A 416 -64.86 -7.54 -14.64
CA HIS A 416 -65.81 -6.43 -14.65
C HIS A 416 -65.13 -5.05 -14.76
N GLY A 417 -63.79 -5.00 -14.78
CA GLY A 417 -63.04 -3.74 -14.70
C GLY A 417 -63.30 -2.96 -13.41
N SER A 418 -63.67 -3.65 -12.34
CA SER A 418 -63.87 -3.02 -11.02
C SER A 418 -62.53 -2.88 -10.28
N GLN A 419 -62.55 -2.10 -9.20
CA GLN A 419 -61.37 -1.80 -8.38
C GLN A 419 -61.64 -2.14 -6.92
N LEU A 420 -62.31 -3.27 -6.66
CA LEU A 420 -62.70 -3.67 -5.31
C LEU A 420 -61.48 -3.95 -4.43
N LEU A 421 -60.48 -4.65 -4.96
CA LEU A 421 -59.25 -4.97 -4.25
C LEU A 421 -58.46 -3.72 -3.88
N ALA A 422 -58.26 -2.82 -4.85
CA ALA A 422 -57.62 -1.53 -4.64
C ALA A 422 -58.38 -0.68 -3.63
N THR A 423 -59.72 -0.67 -3.71
CA THR A 423 -60.58 0.08 -2.77
C THR A 423 -60.42 -0.41 -1.32
N VAL A 424 -60.41 -1.73 -1.10
CA VAL A 424 -60.23 -2.29 0.25
C VAL A 424 -58.81 -2.06 0.77
N ARG A 425 -57.79 -2.21 -0.07
CA ARG A 425 -56.40 -1.90 0.27
C ARG A 425 -56.27 -0.45 0.75
N THR A 426 -56.72 0.51 -0.07
CA THR A 426 -56.66 1.94 0.27
C THR A 426 -57.46 2.24 1.54
N TRP A 427 -58.64 1.64 1.71
CA TRP A 427 -59.43 1.81 2.93
C TRP A 427 -58.71 1.30 4.18
N MET A 428 -58.01 0.17 4.08
CA MET A 428 -57.21 -0.39 5.18
C MET A 428 -55.96 0.43 5.48
N GLU A 429 -55.27 0.94 4.45
CA GLU A 429 -54.09 1.80 4.58
C GLU A 429 -54.42 3.15 5.25
N HIS A 430 -55.65 3.64 5.08
CA HIS A 430 -56.15 4.86 5.69
C HIS A 430 -57.00 4.62 6.96
N ASP A 431 -56.61 3.63 7.77
CA ASP A 431 -57.19 3.33 9.09
C ASP A 431 -58.72 3.19 9.09
N ARG A 432 -59.29 2.69 7.98
CA ARG A 432 -60.74 2.48 7.79
C ARG A 432 -61.57 3.77 7.78
N ARG A 433 -60.95 4.94 7.57
CA ARG A 433 -61.62 6.23 7.50
C ARG A 433 -62.30 6.41 6.14
N ALA A 434 -63.62 6.21 6.11
CA ALA A 434 -64.40 6.16 4.87
C ALA A 434 -64.37 7.49 4.09
N GLU A 435 -64.43 8.63 4.77
CA GLU A 435 -64.39 9.95 4.12
C GLU A 435 -63.05 10.20 3.42
N ASP A 436 -61.94 9.95 4.11
CA ASP A 436 -60.58 10.14 3.58
C ASP A 436 -60.31 9.19 2.41
N THR A 437 -60.75 7.94 2.53
CA THR A 437 -60.62 6.93 1.47
C THR A 437 -61.43 7.31 0.22
N ALA A 438 -62.67 7.77 0.40
CA ALA A 438 -63.53 8.18 -0.71
C ALA A 438 -62.94 9.40 -1.45
N ALA A 439 -62.40 10.36 -0.70
CA ALA A 439 -61.70 11.51 -1.26
C ALA A 439 -60.45 11.10 -2.06
N LEU A 440 -59.63 10.19 -1.51
CA LEU A 440 -58.40 9.71 -2.15
C LEU A 440 -58.67 8.92 -3.43
N LEU A 441 -59.73 8.11 -3.44
CA LEU A 441 -60.14 7.33 -4.61
C LEU A 441 -61.00 8.14 -5.60
N HIS A 442 -61.27 9.42 -5.31
CA HIS A 442 -62.14 10.30 -6.10
C HIS A 442 -63.54 9.71 -6.38
N ILE A 443 -64.13 9.04 -5.38
CA ILE A 443 -65.47 8.45 -5.44
C ILE A 443 -66.38 9.00 -4.35
N HIS A 444 -67.69 8.86 -4.56
CA HIS A 444 -68.68 9.20 -3.54
C HIS A 444 -68.64 8.18 -2.36
N PRO A 445 -68.88 8.59 -1.10
CA PRO A 445 -68.93 7.68 0.05
C PRO A 445 -69.88 6.48 -0.11
N ASN A 446 -71.02 6.69 -0.79
CA ASN A 446 -71.95 5.61 -1.13
C ASN A 446 -71.33 4.55 -2.05
N THR A 447 -70.48 4.97 -3.00
CA THR A 447 -69.76 4.07 -3.91
C THR A 447 -68.70 3.29 -3.16
N LEU A 448 -67.95 3.93 -2.25
CA LEU A 448 -67.02 3.24 -1.35
C LEU A 448 -67.75 2.17 -0.53
N ALA A 449 -68.86 2.53 0.12
CA ALA A 449 -69.65 1.60 0.92
C ALA A 449 -70.20 0.43 0.09
N TYR A 450 -70.59 0.69 -1.16
CA TYR A 450 -71.00 -0.37 -2.10
C TYR A 450 -69.83 -1.30 -2.42
N ARG A 451 -68.65 -0.78 -2.76
CA ARG A 451 -67.46 -1.57 -3.08
C ARG A 451 -67.00 -2.43 -1.91
N LEU A 452 -66.99 -1.88 -0.69
CA LEU A 452 -66.67 -2.63 0.53
C LEU A 452 -67.67 -3.76 0.79
N ARG A 453 -68.98 -3.50 0.64
CA ARG A 453 -70.02 -4.56 0.75
C ARG A 453 -69.88 -5.62 -0.34
N ARG A 454 -69.54 -5.20 -1.57
CA ARG A 454 -69.35 -6.13 -2.69
C ARG A 454 -68.15 -7.03 -2.46
N PHE A 455 -67.03 -6.47 -2.01
CA PHE A 455 -65.86 -7.24 -1.59
C PHE A 455 -66.22 -8.27 -0.50
N ALA A 456 -66.93 -7.84 0.55
CA ALA A 456 -67.36 -8.74 1.62
C ALA A 456 -68.27 -9.86 1.11
N SER A 457 -69.16 -9.57 0.15
CA SER A 457 -70.04 -10.57 -0.45
C SER A 457 -69.32 -11.60 -1.33
N LEU A 458 -68.24 -11.20 -2.00
CA LEU A 458 -67.43 -12.09 -2.84
C LEU A 458 -66.49 -12.96 -1.98
N THR A 459 -65.82 -12.35 -1.01
CA THR A 459 -64.87 -13.06 -0.15
C THR A 459 -65.50 -13.88 0.97
N GLY A 460 -66.79 -13.69 1.24
CA GLY A 460 -67.48 -14.21 2.41
C GLY A 460 -66.97 -13.62 3.74
N ARG A 461 -66.21 -12.51 3.70
CA ARG A 461 -65.48 -11.94 4.84
C ARG A 461 -66.04 -10.58 5.22
N ASP A 462 -66.60 -10.50 6.42
CA ASP A 462 -67.09 -9.24 6.99
C ASP A 462 -65.93 -8.39 7.52
N LEU A 463 -65.60 -7.31 6.80
CA LEU A 463 -64.49 -6.40 7.13
C LEU A 463 -64.69 -5.64 8.46
N THR A 464 -65.85 -5.74 9.10
CA THR A 464 -66.07 -5.21 10.46
C THR A 464 -65.55 -6.16 11.55
N SER A 465 -65.42 -7.46 11.24
CA SER A 465 -64.87 -8.48 12.16
C SER A 465 -63.34 -8.44 12.16
N THR A 466 -62.75 -8.46 13.35
CA THR A 466 -61.28 -8.49 13.52
C THR A 466 -60.64 -9.67 12.80
N THR A 467 -61.27 -10.85 12.84
CA THR A 467 -60.73 -12.07 12.20
C THR A 467 -60.68 -11.91 10.68
N ALA A 468 -61.80 -11.57 10.06
CA ALA A 468 -61.91 -11.37 8.62
C ALA A 468 -61.04 -10.19 8.14
N PHE A 469 -60.99 -9.09 8.91
CA PHE A 469 -60.09 -7.98 8.64
C PHE A 469 -58.63 -8.43 8.62
N THR A 470 -58.20 -9.22 9.61
CA THR A 470 -56.82 -9.71 9.70
C THR A 470 -56.49 -10.67 8.57
N GLU A 471 -57.39 -11.59 8.21
CA GLU A 471 -57.21 -12.50 7.08
C GLU A 471 -57.04 -11.74 5.75
N VAL A 472 -57.90 -10.75 5.50
CA VAL A 472 -57.83 -9.92 4.29
C VAL A 472 -56.55 -9.08 4.28
N TRP A 473 -56.18 -8.49 5.42
CA TRP A 473 -54.94 -7.73 5.54
C TRP A 473 -53.71 -8.61 5.26
N LEU A 474 -53.61 -9.79 5.85
CA LEU A 474 -52.51 -10.74 5.59
C LEU A 474 -52.46 -11.15 4.12
N ALA A 475 -53.60 -11.43 3.50
CA ALA A 475 -53.65 -11.79 2.09
C ALA A 475 -53.25 -10.62 1.17
N LEU A 476 -53.59 -9.38 1.51
CA LEU A 476 -53.15 -8.19 0.77
C LEU A 476 -51.62 -8.00 0.86
N GLN A 477 -51.04 -8.22 2.04
CA GLN A 477 -49.58 -8.18 2.21
C GLN A 477 -48.89 -9.31 1.42
N ALA A 478 -49.46 -10.53 1.44
CA ALA A 478 -48.97 -11.65 0.63
C ALA A 478 -49.06 -11.37 -0.87
N ALA A 479 -50.16 -10.76 -1.33
CA ALA A 479 -50.34 -10.37 -2.73
C ALA A 479 -49.33 -9.30 -3.17
N GLY A 480 -48.98 -8.36 -2.28
CA GLY A 480 -47.90 -7.40 -2.48
C GLY A 480 -46.53 -8.06 -2.62
N GLN A 481 -46.19 -9.03 -1.76
CA GLN A 481 -44.94 -9.78 -1.86
C GLN A 481 -44.81 -10.61 -3.15
N LEU A 482 -45.93 -11.11 -3.67
CA LEU A 482 -45.98 -11.82 -4.95
C LEU A 482 -46.03 -10.89 -6.18
N GLY A 483 -46.08 -9.56 -5.99
CA GLY A 483 -46.16 -8.58 -7.07
C GLY A 483 -47.52 -8.56 -7.79
N LEU A 484 -48.58 -9.06 -7.16
CA LEU A 484 -49.92 -9.19 -7.76
C LEU A 484 -50.77 -7.92 -7.62
N THR A 485 -50.38 -7.00 -6.74
CA THR A 485 -51.15 -5.78 -6.42
C THR A 485 -50.70 -4.53 -7.17
N ASP A 486 -49.64 -4.63 -7.99
CA ASP A 486 -48.93 -3.50 -8.62
C ASP A 486 -49.30 -3.27 -10.10
N ARG A 487 -50.43 -3.83 -10.56
CA ARG A 487 -51.02 -3.42 -11.84
C ARG A 487 -51.92 -2.20 -11.62
N ASP A 488 -51.51 -1.10 -12.25
CA ASP A 488 -52.17 0.20 -12.41
C ASP A 488 -51.89 1.27 -11.36
N ASP A 489 -50.73 1.93 -11.53
CA ASP A 489 -50.58 3.38 -11.26
C ASP A 489 -49.67 4.08 -12.31
N ARG A 490 -49.63 3.55 -13.54
CA ARG A 490 -49.08 4.25 -14.71
C ARG A 490 -50.00 4.08 -15.91
N SER A 491 -51.01 4.94 -15.99
CA SER A 491 -51.61 5.43 -17.24
C SER A 491 -52.42 6.69 -16.94
#